data_AF-A0A935ETJ2-F1
#
_entry.id   AF-A0A935ETJ2-F1
#
_cell.length_a   1.000
_cell.length_b   1.000
_cell.length_c   1.000
_cell.angle_alpha   90.00
_cell.angle_beta   90.00
_cell.angle_gamma   90.00
#
_symmetry.space_group_name_H-M   'P 1'
#
loop_
_entity.id
_entity.type
_entity.pdbx_description
1 polymer ?
#
loop_
_entity_poly.entity_id
_entity_poly.type
_entity_poly.pdbx_seq_one_letter_code
_entity_poly.pdbx_strand_id
1 'polypeptide(L)'
;MQPITHPLRVNDSGPQVANLQEALWVLVDKQVIPVPDWKRLEIEAAFDKERQIQTFGSVTGDLVASFRERVQLGVEREVNAPTAAAMNKWLTELGTFDAEGAYCIQGRVMFSDGRPAFGYFVRAFDCALRKEQQIGKKVVTDAMGHWEIRHSTDPVTSREPRKHISRELLVQVLDANNTLLVESRSLFKGSDERTIDLVIAAPTRSEWQKISDTVIPFLLGQGNNNDLLSPSELNDKDIDSIVWHSGIDREQLRLWIQAHKTAHTTQLLGNAAREDFLEAMVFYGWFRDGQPRSSDALIQVPSDTLMASLERAIAQGYIPATEQKNKDMLRQALRSANDFVVRGTVTDSKGKPVANAIVRAFHRDLRNRRLLGQDRTGRMVDSISPAAIPTSRRRSSARLSLGYRGSE
;
A
#
# COMPACT_ATOMS: atom_id res chain seq x y z
N MET A 1 30.06 4.51 13.18
CA MET A 1 30.78 5.64 13.81
C MET A 1 32.20 5.73 13.25
N GLN A 2 32.74 6.94 13.07
CA GLN A 2 34.08 7.19 12.50
C GLN A 2 35.16 7.44 13.58
N PRO A 3 36.45 7.26 13.28
CA PRO A 3 37.54 7.62 14.19
C PRO A 3 37.47 9.08 14.64
N ILE A 4 37.68 9.32 15.94
CA ILE A 4 37.72 10.66 16.52
C ILE A 4 38.91 11.43 15.96
N THR A 5 38.63 12.62 15.42
CA THR A 5 39.62 13.56 14.89
C THR A 5 40.06 14.56 15.95
N HIS A 6 41.18 15.24 15.70
CA HIS A 6 41.77 16.25 16.57
C HIS A 6 42.35 17.38 15.70
N PRO A 7 42.44 18.62 16.20
CA PRO A 7 41.93 19.08 17.49
C PRO A 7 40.40 19.32 17.48
N LEU A 8 39.73 19.08 18.62
CA LEU A 8 38.37 19.58 18.89
C LEU A 8 38.33 20.31 20.24
N ARG A 9 37.69 21.46 20.30
CA ARG A 9 37.65 22.38 21.44
C ARG A 9 36.24 22.86 21.75
N VAL A 10 36.06 23.39 22.96
CA VAL A 10 34.82 24.06 23.36
C VAL A 10 34.49 25.19 22.38
N ASN A 11 33.22 25.24 21.97
CA ASN A 11 32.64 26.09 20.92
C ASN A 11 32.86 25.64 19.46
N ASP A 12 33.59 24.55 19.21
CA ASP A 12 33.60 23.94 17.88
C ASP A 12 32.22 23.37 17.54
N SER A 13 31.87 23.31 16.26
CA SER A 13 30.62 22.69 15.81
C SER A 13 30.78 21.95 14.48
N GLY A 14 29.81 21.07 14.19
CA GLY A 14 29.72 20.36 12.92
C GLY A 14 29.91 18.84 13.01
N PRO A 15 30.09 18.15 11.87
CA PRO A 15 30.03 16.69 11.79
C PRO A 15 31.07 15.97 12.67
N GLN A 16 32.26 16.53 12.83
CA GLN A 16 33.31 15.95 13.68
C GLN A 16 32.94 16.00 15.17
N VAL A 17 32.24 17.06 15.59
CA VAL A 17 31.70 17.20 16.96
C VAL A 17 30.54 16.23 17.18
N ALA A 18 29.66 16.06 16.18
CA ALA A 18 28.58 15.08 16.26
C ALA A 18 29.13 13.64 16.42
N ASN A 19 30.18 13.29 15.68
CA ASN A 19 30.86 12.01 15.80
C ASN A 19 31.55 11.83 17.17
N LEU A 20 32.18 12.88 17.71
CA LEU A 20 32.71 12.87 19.09
C LEU A 20 31.60 12.63 20.12
N GLN A 21 30.44 13.30 19.96
CA GLN A 21 29.33 13.17 20.90
C GLN A 21 28.68 11.78 20.86
N GLU A 22 28.59 11.16 19.68
CA GLU A 22 28.18 9.76 19.56
C GLU A 22 29.13 8.83 20.33
N ALA A 23 30.45 9.02 20.16
CA ALA A 23 31.45 8.24 20.87
C ALA A 23 31.43 8.43 22.39
N LEU A 24 31.29 9.67 22.86
CA LEU A 24 31.20 9.96 24.29
C LEU A 24 30.00 9.25 24.93
N TRP A 25 28.85 9.24 24.25
CA TRP A 25 27.67 8.55 24.76
C TRP A 25 27.88 7.04 24.85
N VAL A 26 28.51 6.45 23.84
CA VAL A 26 28.90 5.02 23.87
C VAL A 26 29.81 4.72 25.07
N LEU A 27 30.78 5.59 25.35
CA LEU A 27 31.69 5.41 26.49
C LEU A 27 30.97 5.58 27.85
N VAL A 28 29.93 6.40 27.93
CA VAL A 28 29.04 6.49 29.10
C VAL A 28 28.20 5.22 29.26
N ASP A 29 27.58 4.73 28.18
CA ASP A 29 26.75 3.51 28.19
C ASP A 29 27.55 2.26 28.58
N LYS A 30 28.81 2.18 28.11
CA LYS A 30 29.74 1.09 28.46
C LYS A 30 30.46 1.30 29.80
N GLN A 31 30.09 2.33 30.57
CA GLN A 31 30.68 2.66 31.88
C GLN A 31 32.19 2.94 31.84
N VAL A 32 32.74 3.30 30.68
CA VAL A 32 34.12 3.77 30.56
C VAL A 32 34.25 5.18 31.14
N ILE A 33 33.26 6.04 30.86
CA ILE A 33 33.09 7.33 31.53
C ILE A 33 32.07 7.12 32.65
N PRO A 34 32.48 7.20 33.94
CA PRO A 34 31.56 6.97 35.04
C PRO A 34 30.61 8.15 35.21
N VAL A 35 29.32 7.92 35.00
CA VAL A 35 28.25 8.89 35.30
C VAL A 35 27.33 8.28 36.36
N PRO A 36 27.21 8.90 37.56
CA PRO A 36 26.29 8.41 38.58
C PRO A 36 24.83 8.43 38.10
N ASP A 37 24.06 7.38 38.41
CA ASP A 37 22.67 7.23 37.94
C ASP A 37 21.79 8.43 38.26
N TRP A 38 21.96 9.03 39.46
CA TRP A 38 21.20 10.20 39.90
C TRP A 38 21.45 11.46 39.07
N LYS A 39 22.59 11.53 38.36
CA LYS A 39 22.97 12.67 37.50
C LYS A 39 22.78 12.36 36.01
N ARG A 40 22.57 11.09 35.65
CA ARG A 40 22.49 10.62 34.25
C ARG A 40 21.41 11.34 33.46
N LEU A 41 20.21 11.46 34.00
CA LEU A 41 19.07 12.09 33.32
C LEU A 41 19.30 13.59 33.05
N GLU A 42 19.96 14.29 33.97
CA GLU A 42 20.31 15.71 33.80
C GLU A 42 21.38 15.89 32.71
N ILE A 43 22.41 15.04 32.73
CA ILE A 43 23.49 15.04 31.74
C ILE A 43 22.93 14.68 30.36
N GLU A 44 22.08 13.66 30.25
CA GLU A 44 21.44 13.24 29.00
C GLU A 44 20.65 14.38 28.37
N ALA A 45 19.76 15.02 29.15
CA ALA A 45 18.93 16.11 28.66
C ALA A 45 19.73 17.34 28.21
N ALA A 46 20.86 17.63 28.87
CA ALA A 46 21.73 18.73 28.51
C ALA A 46 22.67 18.37 27.34
N PHE A 47 23.10 17.11 27.24
CA PHE A 47 23.92 16.58 26.15
C PHE A 47 23.14 16.50 24.84
N ASP A 48 21.85 16.12 24.89
CA ASP A 48 20.99 16.08 23.70
C ASP A 48 20.78 17.46 23.09
N LYS A 49 20.73 18.52 23.90
CA LYS A 49 20.67 19.90 23.40
C LYS A 49 21.93 20.26 22.61
N GLU A 50 23.11 19.86 23.09
CA GLU A 50 24.38 20.06 22.40
C GLU A 50 24.49 19.22 21.12
N ARG A 51 23.97 17.99 21.12
CA ARG A 51 23.91 17.11 19.94
C ARG A 51 23.01 17.63 18.84
N GLN A 52 21.84 18.19 19.19
CA GLN A 52 20.89 18.72 18.21
C GLN A 52 21.47 19.84 17.35
N ILE A 53 22.33 20.68 17.95
CA ILE A 53 23.02 21.77 17.26
C ILE A 53 24.48 21.44 16.91
N GLN A 54 24.91 20.21 17.18
CA GLN A 54 26.26 19.69 16.91
C GLN A 54 27.38 20.58 17.46
N THR A 55 27.17 21.14 18.66
CA THR A 55 28.12 22.08 19.28
C THR A 55 28.83 21.43 20.44
N PHE A 56 30.15 21.60 20.50
CA PHE A 56 30.98 21.22 21.62
C PHE A 56 30.73 22.23 22.75
N GLY A 57 29.71 21.98 23.55
CA GLY A 57 29.34 22.83 24.68
C GLY A 57 29.96 22.37 26.00
N SER A 58 29.32 22.78 27.09
CA SER A 58 29.81 22.50 28.43
C SER A 58 29.71 21.01 28.77
N VAL A 59 28.62 20.35 28.41
CA VAL A 59 28.39 18.95 28.77
C VAL A 59 29.34 18.05 28.00
N THR A 60 29.53 18.31 26.69
CA THR A 60 30.52 17.62 25.87
C THR A 60 31.93 17.76 26.48
N GLY A 61 32.30 18.97 26.91
CA GLY A 61 33.60 19.21 27.55
C GLY A 61 33.79 18.50 28.88
N ASP A 62 32.74 18.40 29.70
CA ASP A 62 32.80 17.73 30.99
C ASP A 62 32.99 16.22 30.80
N LEU A 63 32.30 15.62 29.81
CA LEU A 63 32.50 14.19 29.46
C LEU A 63 33.90 13.92 28.90
N VAL A 64 34.47 14.82 28.09
CA VAL A 64 35.86 14.73 27.63
C VAL A 64 36.83 14.79 28.81
N ALA A 65 36.63 15.71 29.75
CA ALA A 65 37.46 15.82 30.95
C ALA A 65 37.39 14.56 31.81
N SER A 66 36.19 14.02 32.06
CA SER A 66 36.01 12.77 32.81
C SER A 66 36.67 11.57 32.12
N PHE A 67 36.59 11.50 30.78
CA PHE A 67 37.31 10.47 30.03
C PHE A 67 38.84 10.61 30.20
N ARG A 68 39.38 11.82 30.02
CA ARG A 68 40.82 12.07 30.13
C ARG A 68 41.35 11.80 31.52
N GLU A 69 40.59 12.12 32.56
CA GLU A 69 40.93 11.78 33.95
C GLU A 69 41.04 10.26 34.11
N ARG A 70 40.06 9.52 33.58
CA ARG A 70 40.02 8.05 33.64
C ARG A 70 41.22 7.38 32.96
N VAL A 71 41.74 7.97 31.88
CA VAL A 71 42.91 7.48 31.14
C VAL A 71 44.22 8.19 31.52
N GLN A 72 44.23 8.97 32.61
CA GLN A 72 45.41 9.67 33.15
C GLN A 72 46.06 10.67 32.17
N LEU A 73 45.24 11.34 31.36
CA LEU A 73 45.67 12.38 30.40
C LEU A 73 45.39 13.81 30.86
N GLY A 74 44.96 14.01 32.10
CA GLY A 74 44.58 15.32 32.66
C GLY A 74 43.07 15.58 32.64
N VAL A 75 42.66 16.81 32.95
CA VAL A 75 41.24 17.21 33.09
C VAL A 75 40.83 18.32 32.10
N GLU A 76 41.69 18.61 31.12
CA GLU A 76 41.41 19.59 30.08
C GLU A 76 40.22 19.16 29.22
N ARG A 77 39.45 20.13 28.74
CA ARG A 77 38.20 19.88 27.99
C ARG A 77 38.42 19.85 26.48
N GLU A 78 39.65 19.68 26.01
CA GLU A 78 39.98 19.59 24.58
C GLU A 78 40.31 18.16 24.17
N VAL A 79 39.96 17.82 22.93
CA VAL A 79 40.40 16.58 22.28
C VAL A 79 41.67 16.89 21.48
N ASN A 80 42.81 16.68 22.12
CA ASN A 80 44.12 16.75 21.49
C ASN A 80 44.55 15.35 20.95
N ALA A 81 45.73 15.26 20.33
CA ALA A 81 46.24 14.01 19.74
C ALA A 81 46.22 12.82 20.73
N PRO A 82 46.78 12.94 21.96
CA PRO A 82 46.68 11.88 22.96
C PRO A 82 45.25 11.47 23.30
N THR A 83 44.32 12.41 23.44
CA THR A 83 42.92 12.09 23.76
C THR A 83 42.21 11.37 22.63
N ALA A 84 42.33 11.85 21.38
CA ALA A 84 41.73 11.18 20.24
C ALA A 84 42.27 9.75 20.08
N ALA A 85 43.60 9.57 20.25
CA ALA A 85 44.21 8.25 20.20
C ALA A 85 43.68 7.31 21.30
N ALA A 86 43.55 7.80 22.54
CA ALA A 86 43.01 7.02 23.65
C ALA A 86 41.53 6.67 23.44
N MET A 87 40.70 7.62 23.00
CA MET A 87 39.29 7.38 22.66
C MET A 87 39.17 6.34 21.55
N ASN A 88 39.93 6.49 20.46
CA ASN A 88 39.92 5.54 19.36
C ASN A 88 40.37 4.14 19.80
N LYS A 89 41.34 4.03 20.70
CA LYS A 89 41.73 2.73 21.26
C LYS A 89 40.55 2.06 21.99
N TRP A 90 39.89 2.78 22.91
CA TRP A 90 38.73 2.25 23.65
C TRP A 90 37.57 1.88 22.72
N LEU A 91 37.27 2.73 21.74
CA LEU A 91 36.19 2.49 20.77
C LEU A 91 36.50 1.28 19.86
N THR A 92 37.77 1.07 19.52
CA THR A 92 38.23 -0.14 18.80
C THR A 92 38.05 -1.39 19.65
N GLU A 93 38.48 -1.36 20.92
CA GLU A 93 38.34 -2.48 21.87
C GLU A 93 36.86 -2.82 22.14
N LEU A 94 35.98 -1.82 22.11
CA LEU A 94 34.53 -1.99 22.24
C LEU A 94 33.83 -2.41 20.93
N GLY A 95 34.56 -2.47 19.80
CA GLY A 95 33.99 -2.83 18.50
C GLY A 95 32.97 -1.82 17.98
N THR A 96 33.11 -0.54 18.35
CA THR A 96 32.11 0.51 18.10
C THR A 96 32.38 1.31 16.83
N PHE A 97 33.61 1.25 16.30
CA PHE A 97 33.82 1.61 14.91
C PHE A 97 33.07 0.65 14.02
N ASP A 98 32.62 1.16 12.88
CA ASP A 98 32.21 0.32 11.78
C ASP A 98 33.44 -0.49 11.37
N ALA A 99 33.65 -1.62 12.04
CA ALA A 99 34.54 -2.65 11.55
C ALA A 99 34.00 -3.01 10.17
N GLU A 100 34.88 -3.06 9.17
CA GLU A 100 34.65 -3.93 8.02
C GLU A 100 34.19 -5.29 8.59
N GLY A 101 32.87 -5.58 8.53
CA GLY A 101 32.31 -6.67 9.35
C GLY A 101 30.82 -6.66 9.66
N ALA A 102 30.03 -5.65 9.26
CA ALA A 102 28.59 -5.87 9.10
C ALA A 102 28.40 -6.73 7.85
N TYR A 103 28.23 -8.05 8.01
CA TYR A 103 27.91 -8.91 6.89
C TYR A 103 26.53 -8.53 6.36
N CYS A 104 26.53 -7.84 5.22
CA CYS A 104 25.35 -7.44 4.50
C CYS A 104 25.13 -8.42 3.34
N ILE A 105 23.98 -9.07 3.34
CA ILE A 105 23.48 -9.81 2.17
C ILE A 105 22.41 -8.93 1.55
N GLN A 106 22.57 -8.62 0.27
CA GLN A 106 21.68 -7.70 -0.43
C GLN A 106 21.38 -8.18 -1.85
N GLY A 107 20.45 -7.52 -2.52
CA GLY A 107 20.18 -7.79 -3.92
C GLY A 107 18.90 -7.14 -4.39
N ARG A 108 18.45 -7.57 -5.58
CA ARG A 108 17.18 -7.16 -6.19
C ARG A 108 16.28 -8.37 -6.39
N VAL A 109 14.98 -8.17 -6.16
CA VAL A 109 13.97 -9.09 -6.68
C VAL A 109 13.28 -8.39 -7.84
N MET A 110 13.35 -9.03 -9.01
CA MET A 110 12.69 -8.57 -10.23
C MET A 110 11.62 -9.57 -10.64
N PHE A 111 10.55 -9.11 -11.27
CA PHE A 111 9.67 -9.96 -12.02
C PHE A 111 10.34 -10.41 -13.32
N SER A 112 9.91 -11.55 -13.87
CA SER A 112 10.37 -12.06 -15.16
C SER A 112 10.09 -11.11 -16.34
N ASP A 113 9.22 -10.10 -16.15
CA ASP A 113 8.96 -9.03 -17.12
C ASP A 113 9.87 -7.80 -16.95
N GLY A 114 10.88 -7.88 -16.07
CA GLY A 114 11.90 -6.85 -15.88
C GLY A 114 11.51 -5.72 -14.92
N ARG A 115 10.32 -5.75 -14.31
CA ARG A 115 9.91 -4.77 -13.30
C ARG A 115 10.40 -5.12 -11.89
N PRO A 116 10.63 -4.14 -11.02
CA PRO A 116 10.90 -4.39 -9.61
C PRO A 116 9.74 -5.08 -8.89
N ALA A 117 10.05 -6.09 -8.06
CA ALA A 117 9.06 -6.76 -7.23
C ALA A 117 8.99 -6.10 -5.84
N PHE A 118 8.10 -5.13 -5.68
CA PHE A 118 7.87 -4.41 -4.42
C PHE A 118 7.00 -5.19 -3.44
N GLY A 119 7.32 -5.14 -2.14
CA GLY A 119 6.46 -5.68 -1.08
C GLY A 119 6.58 -7.19 -0.84
N TYR A 120 7.57 -7.86 -1.43
CA TYR A 120 7.80 -9.29 -1.26
C TYR A 120 8.72 -9.55 -0.08
N PHE A 121 8.50 -10.66 0.62
CA PHE A 121 9.34 -11.03 1.75
C PHE A 121 10.60 -11.76 1.29
N VAL A 122 11.74 -11.40 1.87
CA VAL A 122 13.02 -12.09 1.63
C VAL A 122 13.54 -12.68 2.93
N ARG A 123 14.01 -13.94 2.86
CA ARG A 123 14.70 -14.65 3.94
C ARG A 123 16.03 -15.18 3.43
N ALA A 124 17.04 -15.15 4.28
CA ALA A 124 18.33 -15.77 4.01
C ALA A 124 18.62 -16.86 5.05
N PHE A 125 19.27 -17.93 4.62
CA PHE A 125 19.71 -19.04 5.47
C PHE A 125 21.17 -19.37 5.19
N ASP A 126 21.89 -19.69 6.26
CA ASP A 126 23.21 -20.32 6.20
C ASP A 126 23.01 -21.84 6.07
N CYS A 127 23.58 -22.42 5.01
CA CYS A 127 23.49 -23.83 4.66
C CYS A 127 24.81 -24.59 4.81
N ALA A 128 25.74 -24.13 5.67
CA ALA A 128 27.08 -24.72 5.87
C ALA A 128 27.11 -26.26 6.04
N LEU A 129 26.02 -26.82 6.58
CA LEU A 129 25.80 -28.23 6.88
C LEU A 129 24.33 -28.58 6.58
N ARG A 130 23.93 -29.84 6.81
CA ARG A 130 22.57 -30.38 6.55
C ARG A 130 21.39 -29.66 7.25
N LYS A 131 21.63 -28.56 7.99
CA LYS A 131 20.61 -27.78 8.69
C LYS A 131 20.62 -26.35 8.16
N GLU A 132 19.45 -25.87 7.75
CA GLU A 132 19.22 -24.49 7.36
C GLU A 132 19.04 -23.63 8.62
N GLN A 133 19.89 -22.61 8.79
CA GLN A 133 19.80 -21.67 9.89
C GLN A 133 19.53 -20.26 9.36
N GLN A 134 18.41 -19.65 9.76
CA GLN A 134 18.05 -18.32 9.26
C GLN A 134 19.08 -17.26 9.68
N ILE A 135 19.47 -16.40 8.73
CA ILE A 135 20.35 -15.26 8.92
C ILE A 135 19.51 -14.00 9.04
N GLY A 136 19.64 -13.29 10.16
CA GLY A 136 18.94 -12.03 10.38
C GLY A 136 17.41 -12.15 10.41
N LYS A 137 16.75 -11.00 10.30
CA LYS A 137 15.28 -10.92 10.23
C LYS A 137 14.81 -10.95 8.77
N LYS A 138 13.61 -11.51 8.56
CA LYS A 138 12.89 -11.39 7.28
C LYS A 138 12.70 -9.91 6.93
N VAL A 139 13.00 -9.53 5.69
CA VAL A 139 12.85 -8.15 5.18
C VAL A 139 11.81 -8.09 4.07
N VAL A 140 11.43 -6.88 3.68
CA VAL A 140 10.49 -6.61 2.59
C VAL A 140 11.23 -5.85 1.49
N THR A 141 11.02 -6.23 0.23
CA THR A 141 11.60 -5.51 -0.90
C THR A 141 11.00 -4.11 -1.06
N ASP A 142 11.84 -3.15 -1.40
CA ASP A 142 11.42 -1.76 -1.62
C ASP A 142 10.86 -1.51 -3.02
N ALA A 143 10.50 -0.25 -3.33
CA ALA A 143 9.88 0.13 -4.59
C ALA A 143 10.78 -0.12 -5.82
N MET A 144 12.09 -0.24 -5.61
CA MET A 144 13.08 -0.59 -6.64
C MET A 144 13.45 -2.07 -6.60
N GLY A 145 12.74 -2.87 -5.79
CA GLY A 145 12.96 -4.31 -5.61
C GLY A 145 14.20 -4.62 -4.78
N HIS A 146 14.84 -3.62 -4.17
CA HIS A 146 16.03 -3.81 -3.34
C HIS A 146 15.64 -4.44 -2.02
N TRP A 147 16.53 -5.27 -1.49
CA TRP A 147 16.43 -5.83 -0.17
C TRP A 147 17.81 -5.93 0.46
N GLU A 148 17.85 -5.82 1.78
CA GLU A 148 19.07 -5.85 2.57
C GLU A 148 18.81 -6.60 3.87
N ILE A 149 19.59 -7.66 4.13
CA ILE A 149 19.60 -8.37 5.41
C ILE A 149 20.95 -8.13 6.07
N ARG A 150 20.95 -7.30 7.11
CA ARG A 150 22.11 -7.10 7.98
C ARG A 150 22.14 -8.16 9.07
N HIS A 151 23.30 -8.79 9.22
CA HIS A 151 23.57 -9.71 10.32
C HIS A 151 24.71 -9.17 11.18
N SER A 152 24.44 -8.99 12.47
CA SER A 152 25.46 -8.67 13.47
C SER A 152 25.96 -9.96 14.12
N THR A 153 27.27 -10.10 14.29
CA THR A 153 27.88 -11.17 15.09
C THR A 153 27.80 -10.90 16.60
N ASP A 154 26.84 -10.09 17.06
CA ASP A 154 26.72 -9.69 18.46
C ASP A 154 26.45 -10.93 19.37
N PRO A 155 27.38 -11.29 20.28
CA PRO A 155 27.25 -12.48 21.12
C PRO A 155 26.08 -12.42 22.11
N VAL A 156 25.47 -11.25 22.31
CA VAL A 156 24.46 -11.02 23.37
C VAL A 156 23.07 -11.54 22.98
N THR A 157 22.78 -11.74 21.69
CA THR A 157 21.43 -12.12 21.22
C THR A 157 21.31 -13.53 20.66
N SER A 158 22.41 -14.29 20.58
CA SER A 158 22.43 -15.64 20.01
C SER A 158 22.87 -16.67 21.06
N ARG A 159 22.11 -17.78 21.18
CA ARG A 159 22.45 -18.89 22.09
C ARG A 159 23.72 -19.66 21.67
N GLU A 160 24.27 -19.36 20.50
CA GLU A 160 25.58 -19.80 20.02
C GLU A 160 26.19 -18.69 19.12
N PRO A 161 27.33 -18.08 19.50
CA PRO A 161 27.99 -17.09 18.67
C PRO A 161 28.73 -17.79 17.51
N ARG A 162 28.29 -17.61 16.26
CA ARG A 162 29.07 -18.03 15.09
C ARG A 162 29.79 -16.84 14.47
N LYS A 163 31.11 -16.97 14.40
CA LYS A 163 32.05 -15.99 13.82
C LYS A 163 32.02 -15.92 12.28
N HIS A 164 31.34 -16.85 11.60
CA HIS A 164 31.35 -16.96 10.13
C HIS A 164 30.01 -17.43 9.56
N ILE A 165 29.45 -16.66 8.61
CA ILE A 165 28.41 -17.16 7.68
C ILE A 165 29.12 -18.03 6.65
N SER A 166 28.64 -19.25 6.44
CA SER A 166 29.28 -20.17 5.49
C SER A 166 29.23 -19.68 4.05
N ARG A 167 29.94 -20.40 3.17
CA ARG A 167 29.97 -20.11 1.73
C ARG A 167 28.67 -20.45 1.02
N GLU A 168 27.80 -21.25 1.63
CA GLU A 168 26.53 -21.66 1.01
C GLU A 168 25.37 -20.86 1.62
N LEU A 169 24.76 -20.03 0.79
CA LEU A 169 23.58 -19.25 1.14
C LEU A 169 22.36 -19.74 0.37
N LEU A 170 21.26 -19.90 1.09
CA LEU A 170 19.94 -20.07 0.53
C LEU A 170 19.16 -18.78 0.75
N VAL A 171 18.70 -18.15 -0.33
CA VAL A 171 17.80 -16.98 -0.25
C VAL A 171 16.45 -17.34 -0.84
N GLN A 172 15.39 -17.06 -0.09
CA GLN A 172 14.01 -17.35 -0.46
C GLN A 172 13.21 -16.05 -0.58
N VAL A 173 12.41 -15.95 -1.65
CA VAL A 173 11.41 -14.89 -1.81
C VAL A 173 10.03 -15.49 -1.60
N LEU A 174 9.21 -14.82 -0.79
CA LEU A 174 7.85 -15.25 -0.48
C LEU A 174 6.82 -14.16 -0.78
N ASP A 175 5.60 -14.57 -1.12
CA ASP A 175 4.46 -13.69 -1.24
C ASP A 175 3.89 -13.24 0.12
N ALA A 176 2.83 -12.42 0.11
CA ALA A 176 2.15 -11.95 1.30
C ALA A 176 1.55 -13.08 2.17
N ASN A 177 1.27 -14.25 1.60
CA ASN A 177 0.75 -15.43 2.29
C ASN A 177 1.87 -16.34 2.84
N ASN A 178 3.15 -15.92 2.72
CA ASN A 178 4.33 -16.73 3.00
C ASN A 178 4.47 -17.97 2.09
N THR A 179 3.91 -17.93 0.88
CA THR A 179 4.16 -18.95 -0.15
C THR A 179 5.53 -18.71 -0.77
N LEU A 180 6.36 -19.76 -0.88
CA LEU A 180 7.65 -19.69 -1.55
C LEU A 180 7.46 -19.46 -3.06
N LEU A 181 8.10 -18.42 -3.60
CA LEU A 181 8.04 -18.09 -5.03
C LEU A 181 9.30 -18.51 -5.79
N VAL A 182 10.46 -18.27 -5.18
CA VAL A 182 11.76 -18.68 -5.72
C VAL A 182 12.75 -18.88 -4.58
N GLU A 183 13.69 -19.78 -4.80
CA GLU A 183 14.87 -19.95 -3.95
C GLU A 183 16.16 -19.90 -4.77
N SER A 184 17.21 -19.31 -4.22
CA SER A 184 18.55 -19.30 -4.79
C SER A 184 19.50 -20.06 -3.86
N ARG A 185 20.20 -21.07 -4.40
CA ARG A 185 21.34 -21.72 -3.75
C ARG A 185 22.63 -21.15 -4.35
N SER A 186 23.32 -20.30 -3.60
CA SER A 186 24.51 -19.60 -4.07
C SER A 186 25.74 -19.99 -3.25
N LEU A 187 26.83 -20.30 -3.95
CA LEU A 187 28.15 -20.57 -3.37
C LEU A 187 29.07 -19.36 -3.54
N PHE A 188 29.51 -18.76 -2.44
CA PHE A 188 30.39 -17.60 -2.44
C PHE A 188 31.87 -17.99 -2.26
N LYS A 189 32.75 -17.38 -3.05
CA LYS A 189 34.20 -17.41 -2.88
C LYS A 189 34.68 -16.01 -2.44
N GLY A 190 34.78 -15.77 -1.14
CA GLY A 190 35.26 -14.48 -0.59
C GLY A 190 34.40 -13.94 0.55
N SER A 191 34.84 -12.86 1.19
CA SER A 191 34.30 -12.39 2.48
C SER A 191 33.36 -11.19 2.43
N ASP A 192 33.44 -10.28 1.45
CA ASP A 192 33.05 -8.89 1.80
C ASP A 192 31.82 -8.29 1.11
N GLU A 193 31.24 -8.92 0.07
CA GLU A 193 29.95 -8.46 -0.47
C GLU A 193 29.19 -9.61 -1.14
N ARG A 194 27.94 -9.85 -0.70
CA ARG A 194 27.10 -10.95 -1.19
C ARG A 194 25.80 -10.43 -1.79
N THR A 195 25.89 -10.05 -3.07
CA THR A 195 24.74 -9.63 -3.87
C THR A 195 24.06 -10.86 -4.49
N ILE A 196 22.77 -11.05 -4.22
CA ILE A 196 21.94 -12.11 -4.81
C ILE A 196 20.71 -11.49 -5.45
N ASP A 197 20.73 -11.39 -6.77
CA ASP A 197 19.55 -10.99 -7.53
C ASP A 197 18.67 -12.21 -7.82
N LEU A 198 17.36 -12.06 -7.62
CA LEU A 198 16.37 -13.10 -7.84
C LEU A 198 15.33 -12.63 -8.86
N VAL A 199 14.89 -13.55 -9.71
CA VAL A 199 13.79 -13.31 -10.63
C VAL A 199 12.62 -14.21 -10.22
N ILE A 200 11.47 -13.59 -9.94
CA ILE A 200 10.20 -14.30 -9.68
C ILE A 200 9.29 -14.21 -10.90
N ALA A 201 8.38 -15.17 -11.05
CA ALA A 201 7.38 -15.12 -12.11
C ALA A 201 6.55 -13.83 -11.98
N ALA A 202 6.46 -13.07 -13.07
CA ALA A 202 5.54 -11.94 -13.12
C ALA A 202 4.11 -12.43 -12.84
N PRO A 203 3.31 -11.73 -12.01
CA PRO A 203 1.91 -12.03 -11.88
C PRO A 203 1.29 -11.93 -13.27
N THR A 204 0.50 -12.92 -13.67
CA THR A 204 -0.21 -12.86 -14.94
C THR A 204 -1.11 -11.62 -14.93
N ARG A 205 -0.71 -10.58 -15.68
CA ARG A 205 -1.54 -9.38 -15.80
C ARG A 205 -2.84 -9.75 -16.49
N SER A 206 -3.93 -9.29 -15.91
CA SER A 206 -5.24 -9.38 -16.52
C SER A 206 -5.30 -8.60 -17.83
N GLU A 207 -6.26 -8.95 -18.70
CA GLU A 207 -6.57 -8.20 -19.94
C GLU A 207 -6.80 -6.71 -19.64
N TRP A 208 -7.58 -6.40 -18.60
CA TRP A 208 -7.83 -5.04 -18.11
C TRP A 208 -6.53 -4.27 -17.84
N GLN A 209 -5.61 -4.87 -17.10
CA GLN A 209 -4.34 -4.22 -16.74
C GLN A 209 -3.48 -3.98 -17.97
N LYS A 210 -3.37 -4.97 -18.88
CA LYS A 210 -2.59 -4.83 -20.12
C LYS A 210 -3.14 -3.69 -20.99
N ILE A 211 -4.46 -3.61 -21.15
CA ILE A 211 -5.09 -2.53 -21.92
C ILE A 211 -4.86 -1.20 -21.24
N SER A 212 -5.12 -1.10 -19.93
CA SER A 212 -4.98 0.14 -19.17
C SER A 212 -3.54 0.67 -19.21
N ASP A 213 -2.56 -0.18 -18.96
CA ASP A 213 -1.13 0.18 -18.98
C ASP A 213 -0.66 0.66 -20.36
N THR A 214 -1.30 0.17 -21.42
CA THR A 214 -0.96 0.53 -22.80
C THR A 214 -1.70 1.78 -23.26
N VAL A 215 -2.97 1.94 -22.89
CA VAL A 215 -3.84 3.02 -23.37
C VAL A 215 -3.64 4.30 -22.57
N ILE A 216 -3.57 4.23 -21.24
CA ILE A 216 -3.47 5.41 -20.36
C ILE A 216 -2.32 6.36 -20.77
N PRO A 217 -1.11 5.88 -21.15
CA PRO A 217 -0.04 6.76 -21.61
C PRO A 217 -0.40 7.62 -22.84
N PHE A 218 -1.26 7.13 -23.74
CA PHE A 218 -1.74 7.94 -24.88
C PHE A 218 -2.70 9.06 -24.47
N LEU A 219 -3.31 8.94 -23.30
CA LEU A 219 -4.31 9.88 -22.79
C LEU A 219 -3.70 10.98 -21.92
N LEU A 220 -2.48 10.78 -21.42
CA LEU A 220 -1.78 11.75 -20.58
C LEU A 220 -1.54 13.05 -21.36
N GLY A 221 -1.93 14.19 -20.78
CA GLY A 221 -1.76 15.49 -21.41
C GLY A 221 -2.77 15.81 -22.52
N GLN A 222 -3.72 14.92 -22.80
CA GLN A 222 -4.73 15.11 -23.84
C GLN A 222 -6.08 15.63 -23.29
N GLY A 223 -6.23 15.68 -21.97
CA GLY A 223 -7.41 16.23 -21.31
C GLY A 223 -7.38 17.76 -21.21
N ASN A 224 -8.42 18.34 -20.62
CA ASN A 224 -8.45 19.77 -20.32
C ASN A 224 -7.27 20.13 -19.40
N ASN A 225 -6.66 21.30 -19.59
CA ASN A 225 -5.53 21.78 -18.79
C ASN A 225 -4.29 20.83 -18.78
N ASN A 226 -4.07 20.04 -19.83
CA ASN A 226 -3.04 18.99 -19.90
C ASN A 226 -3.20 17.88 -18.86
N ASP A 227 -4.42 17.63 -18.38
CA ASP A 227 -4.72 16.48 -17.54
C ASP A 227 -4.86 15.19 -18.38
N LEU A 228 -5.13 14.06 -17.71
CA LEU A 228 -5.48 12.81 -18.35
C LEU A 228 -6.83 12.94 -19.08
N LEU A 229 -6.88 12.66 -20.39
CA LEU A 229 -8.13 12.57 -21.12
C LEU A 229 -8.98 11.42 -20.55
N SER A 230 -10.25 11.67 -20.25
CA SER A 230 -11.11 10.63 -19.72
C SER A 230 -11.31 9.52 -20.76
N PRO A 231 -11.10 8.24 -20.42
CA PRO A 231 -11.38 7.12 -21.32
C PRO A 231 -12.79 7.11 -21.91
N SER A 232 -13.78 7.67 -21.19
CA SER A 232 -15.16 7.76 -21.66
C SER A 232 -15.35 8.73 -22.83
N GLU A 233 -14.39 9.62 -23.08
CA GLU A 233 -14.46 10.67 -24.11
C GLU A 233 -13.84 10.25 -25.44
N LEU A 234 -13.20 9.07 -25.48
CA LEU A 234 -12.56 8.54 -26.68
C LEU A 234 -13.58 8.31 -27.82
N ASN A 235 -13.22 8.80 -28.99
CA ASN A 235 -13.96 8.66 -30.24
C ASN A 235 -13.30 7.66 -31.21
N ASP A 236 -13.94 7.37 -32.35
CA ASP A 236 -13.45 6.35 -33.29
C ASP A 236 -12.06 6.66 -33.88
N LYS A 237 -11.70 7.93 -34.07
CA LYS A 237 -10.36 8.29 -34.57
C LYS A 237 -9.28 8.04 -33.52
N ASP A 238 -9.59 8.26 -32.25
CA ASP A 238 -8.67 7.96 -31.15
C ASP A 238 -8.46 6.44 -31.04
N ILE A 239 -9.55 5.68 -31.17
CA ILE A 239 -9.51 4.21 -31.21
C ILE A 239 -8.63 3.72 -32.36
N ASP A 240 -8.82 4.25 -33.58
CA ASP A 240 -8.00 3.89 -34.74
C ASP A 240 -6.51 4.14 -34.48
N SER A 241 -6.20 5.29 -33.89
CA SER A 241 -4.83 5.70 -33.58
C SER A 241 -4.20 4.80 -32.51
N ILE A 242 -4.91 4.53 -31.42
CA ILE A 242 -4.42 3.67 -30.33
C ILE A 242 -4.20 2.25 -30.85
N VAL A 243 -5.16 1.68 -31.57
CA VAL A 243 -5.04 0.32 -32.15
C VAL A 243 -3.83 0.25 -33.08
N TRP A 244 -3.63 1.25 -33.94
CA TRP A 244 -2.49 1.30 -34.85
C TRP A 244 -1.13 1.32 -34.11
N HIS A 245 -0.99 2.13 -33.08
CA HIS A 245 0.30 2.28 -32.37
C HIS A 245 0.57 1.19 -31.33
N SER A 246 -0.48 0.60 -30.74
CA SER A 246 -0.34 -0.37 -29.65
C SER A 246 -0.48 -1.82 -30.08
N GLY A 247 -1.17 -2.09 -31.20
CA GLY A 247 -1.55 -3.45 -31.60
C GLY A 247 -2.62 -4.09 -30.72
N ILE A 248 -3.28 -3.33 -29.84
CA ILE A 248 -4.40 -3.84 -29.02
C ILE A 248 -5.57 -4.26 -29.91
N ASP A 249 -6.25 -5.34 -29.53
CA ASP A 249 -7.48 -5.76 -30.18
C ASP A 249 -8.56 -4.67 -30.06
N ARG A 250 -9.14 -4.30 -31.21
CA ARG A 250 -10.11 -3.21 -31.32
C ARG A 250 -11.36 -3.45 -30.48
N GLU A 251 -11.85 -4.69 -30.43
CA GLU A 251 -13.07 -5.00 -29.68
C GLU A 251 -12.80 -4.99 -28.16
N GLN A 252 -11.63 -5.46 -27.74
CA GLN A 252 -11.19 -5.31 -26.34
C GLN A 252 -11.09 -3.84 -25.91
N LEU A 253 -10.49 -2.99 -26.75
CA LEU A 253 -10.42 -1.54 -26.50
C LEU A 253 -11.81 -0.91 -26.43
N ARG A 254 -12.72 -1.27 -27.35
CA ARG A 254 -14.11 -0.78 -27.32
C ARG A 254 -14.85 -1.20 -26.06
N LEU A 255 -14.66 -2.44 -25.60
CA LEU A 255 -15.25 -2.90 -24.34
C LEU A 255 -14.69 -2.15 -23.14
N TRP A 256 -13.40 -1.88 -23.13
CA TRP A 256 -12.75 -1.08 -22.09
C TRP A 256 -13.31 0.35 -22.04
N ILE A 257 -13.41 1.02 -23.20
CA ILE A 257 -14.02 2.35 -23.32
C ILE A 257 -15.49 2.33 -22.88
N GLN A 258 -16.25 1.33 -23.33
CA GLN A 258 -17.65 1.18 -22.96
C GLN A 258 -17.82 1.00 -21.45
N ALA A 259 -16.92 0.27 -20.80
CA ALA A 259 -16.95 0.07 -19.35
C ALA A 259 -16.71 1.37 -18.59
N HIS A 260 -15.78 2.22 -19.05
CA HIS A 260 -15.60 3.57 -18.52
C HIS A 260 -16.84 4.46 -18.74
N LYS A 261 -17.46 4.40 -19.93
CA LYS A 261 -18.71 5.13 -20.21
C LYS A 261 -19.83 4.68 -19.27
N THR A 262 -20.00 3.38 -19.07
CA THR A 262 -21.03 2.82 -18.18
C THR A 262 -20.76 3.15 -16.71
N ALA A 263 -19.52 3.12 -16.25
CA ALA A 263 -19.15 3.57 -14.91
C ALA A 263 -19.44 5.06 -14.69
N HIS A 264 -19.13 5.89 -15.69
CA HIS A 264 -19.36 7.32 -15.60
C HIS A 264 -20.85 7.67 -15.45
N THR A 265 -21.71 6.97 -16.19
CA THR A 265 -23.16 7.20 -16.20
C THR A 265 -23.90 6.51 -15.06
N THR A 266 -23.51 5.30 -14.66
CA THR A 266 -24.24 4.50 -13.67
C THR A 266 -23.91 4.88 -12.23
N GLN A 267 -22.62 5.11 -11.94
CA GLN A 267 -22.14 5.45 -10.59
C GLN A 267 -22.62 4.47 -9.50
N LEU A 268 -22.58 3.17 -9.80
CA LEU A 268 -23.02 2.07 -8.94
C LEU A 268 -22.33 2.09 -7.57
N LEU A 269 -21.03 2.39 -7.52
CA LEU A 269 -20.24 2.40 -6.28
C LEU A 269 -20.05 3.82 -5.71
N GLY A 270 -20.62 4.84 -6.35
CA GLY A 270 -20.47 6.24 -5.98
C GLY A 270 -19.07 6.82 -6.24
N ASN A 271 -18.83 8.04 -5.77
CA ASN A 271 -17.63 8.80 -6.11
C ASN A 271 -16.31 8.20 -5.57
N ALA A 272 -16.35 7.48 -4.45
CA ALA A 272 -15.14 6.93 -3.82
C ALA A 272 -14.46 5.81 -4.65
N ALA A 273 -15.19 5.16 -5.56
CA ALA A 273 -14.66 4.09 -6.41
C ALA A 273 -14.06 4.59 -7.74
N ARG A 274 -14.03 5.92 -7.96
CA ARG A 274 -13.56 6.53 -9.22
C ARG A 274 -12.04 6.62 -9.31
N GLU A 275 -11.34 6.81 -8.19
CA GLU A 275 -9.89 7.01 -8.19
C GLU A 275 -9.12 5.77 -8.67
N ASP A 276 -9.65 4.56 -8.39
CA ASP A 276 -9.01 3.29 -8.77
C ASP A 276 -9.61 2.64 -10.04
N PHE A 277 -10.50 3.34 -10.75
CA PHE A 277 -11.28 2.79 -11.88
C PHE A 277 -12.01 1.46 -11.56
N LEU A 278 -12.27 1.17 -10.29
CA LEU A 278 -12.83 -0.10 -9.80
C LEU A 278 -14.15 -0.43 -10.50
N GLU A 279 -15.03 0.56 -10.63
CA GLU A 279 -16.34 0.37 -11.25
C GLU A 279 -16.23 0.06 -12.75
N ALA A 280 -15.35 0.74 -13.47
CA ALA A 280 -15.09 0.47 -14.89
C ALA A 280 -14.47 -0.93 -15.08
N MET A 281 -13.54 -1.31 -14.21
CA MET A 281 -12.96 -2.65 -14.22
C MET A 281 -14.02 -3.75 -14.04
N VAL A 282 -14.95 -3.57 -13.10
CA VAL A 282 -16.07 -4.49 -12.86
C VAL A 282 -16.97 -4.60 -14.10
N PHE A 283 -17.38 -3.47 -14.68
CA PHE A 283 -18.19 -3.48 -15.91
C PHE A 283 -17.48 -4.17 -17.07
N TYR A 284 -16.18 -3.92 -17.23
CA TYR A 284 -15.39 -4.57 -18.25
C TYR A 284 -15.36 -6.09 -18.07
N GLY A 285 -15.15 -6.57 -16.84
CA GLY A 285 -15.20 -8.00 -16.51
C GLY A 285 -16.55 -8.62 -16.89
N TRP A 286 -17.66 -7.96 -16.54
CA TRP A 286 -19.01 -8.41 -16.93
C TRP A 286 -19.20 -8.45 -18.44
N PHE A 287 -18.78 -7.41 -19.17
CA PHE A 287 -18.91 -7.39 -20.63
C PHE A 287 -18.08 -8.48 -21.30
N ARG A 288 -16.88 -8.74 -20.78
CA ARG A 288 -16.00 -9.80 -21.27
C ARG A 288 -16.52 -11.19 -20.98
N ASP A 289 -17.23 -11.40 -19.87
CA ASP A 289 -17.92 -12.64 -19.53
C ASP A 289 -19.31 -12.75 -20.20
N GLY A 290 -19.69 -11.81 -21.07
CA GLY A 290 -20.90 -11.89 -21.89
C GLY A 290 -22.16 -11.31 -21.27
N GLN A 291 -22.05 -10.57 -20.16
CA GLN A 291 -23.17 -9.82 -19.60
C GLN A 291 -23.58 -8.65 -20.51
N PRO A 292 -24.82 -8.14 -20.37
CA PRO A 292 -25.29 -7.00 -21.15
C PRO A 292 -24.37 -5.78 -21.06
N ARG A 293 -24.20 -5.07 -22.19
CA ARG A 293 -23.28 -3.92 -22.31
C ARG A 293 -23.89 -2.56 -21.97
N SER A 294 -25.12 -2.56 -21.45
CA SER A 294 -25.84 -1.35 -21.04
C SER A 294 -26.25 -1.45 -19.57
N SER A 295 -26.16 -0.33 -18.85
CA SER A 295 -26.56 -0.23 -17.45
C SER A 295 -28.01 -0.66 -17.21
N ASP A 296 -28.90 -0.27 -18.12
CA ASP A 296 -30.33 -0.60 -18.10
C ASP A 296 -30.63 -2.09 -18.22
N ALA A 297 -29.80 -2.84 -18.96
CA ALA A 297 -29.96 -4.28 -19.06
C ALA A 297 -29.25 -4.99 -17.91
N LEU A 298 -28.13 -4.45 -17.42
CA LEU A 298 -27.40 -5.00 -16.28
C LEU A 298 -28.22 -4.99 -14.99
N ILE A 299 -29.01 -3.93 -14.72
CA ILE A 299 -29.86 -3.88 -13.53
C ILE A 299 -30.97 -4.95 -13.54
N GLN A 300 -31.28 -5.55 -14.70
CA GLN A 300 -32.22 -6.66 -14.80
C GLN A 300 -31.57 -8.03 -14.56
N VAL A 301 -30.23 -8.08 -14.56
CA VAL A 301 -29.50 -9.31 -14.27
C VAL A 301 -29.51 -9.53 -12.75
N PRO A 302 -29.90 -10.73 -12.25
CA PRO A 302 -29.86 -11.01 -10.83
C PRO A 302 -28.46 -10.77 -10.24
N SER A 303 -28.40 -10.16 -9.06
CA SER A 303 -27.12 -9.77 -8.44
C SER A 303 -26.18 -10.97 -8.27
N ASP A 304 -26.70 -12.14 -7.93
CA ASP A 304 -25.89 -13.37 -7.80
C ASP A 304 -25.29 -13.81 -9.13
N THR A 305 -26.00 -13.58 -10.25
CA THR A 305 -25.48 -13.87 -11.60
C THR A 305 -24.35 -12.92 -11.97
N LEU A 306 -24.47 -11.62 -11.65
CA LEU A 306 -23.41 -10.64 -11.85
C LEU A 306 -22.18 -10.93 -10.96
N MET A 307 -22.39 -11.34 -9.71
CA MET A 307 -21.28 -11.74 -8.85
C MET A 307 -20.58 -13.00 -9.36
N ALA A 308 -21.33 -14.02 -9.80
CA ALA A 308 -20.73 -15.21 -10.40
C ALA A 308 -19.98 -14.89 -11.71
N SER A 309 -20.50 -13.96 -12.51
CA SER A 309 -19.84 -13.44 -13.71
C SER A 309 -18.53 -12.75 -13.40
N LEU A 310 -18.48 -11.96 -12.32
CA LEU A 310 -17.24 -11.31 -11.87
C LEU A 310 -16.18 -12.34 -11.47
N GLU A 311 -16.55 -13.39 -10.72
CA GLU A 311 -15.60 -14.45 -10.32
C GLU A 311 -15.06 -15.20 -11.55
N ARG A 312 -15.91 -15.46 -12.56
CA ARG A 312 -15.44 -16.04 -13.83
C ARG A 312 -14.48 -15.11 -14.56
N ALA A 313 -14.77 -13.82 -14.62
CA ALA A 313 -13.89 -12.84 -15.27
C ALA A 313 -12.50 -12.78 -14.59
N ILE A 314 -12.44 -12.90 -13.26
CA ILE A 314 -11.18 -13.03 -12.51
C ILE A 314 -10.47 -14.34 -12.88
N ALA A 315 -11.18 -15.47 -12.84
CA ALA A 315 -10.60 -16.78 -13.12
C ALA A 315 -10.05 -16.93 -14.55
N GLN A 316 -10.70 -16.27 -15.53
CA GLN A 316 -10.26 -16.21 -16.93
C GLN A 316 -9.14 -15.17 -17.17
N GLY A 317 -8.77 -14.38 -16.17
CA GLY A 317 -7.75 -13.34 -16.30
C GLY A 317 -8.21 -12.12 -17.11
N TYR A 318 -9.51 -11.86 -17.23
CA TYR A 318 -10.01 -10.65 -17.88
C TYR A 318 -9.79 -9.42 -17.00
N ILE A 319 -9.97 -9.57 -15.69
CA ILE A 319 -9.76 -8.52 -14.67
C ILE A 319 -8.86 -9.06 -13.55
N PRO A 320 -8.16 -8.19 -12.80
CA PRO A 320 -7.35 -8.63 -11.68
C PRO A 320 -8.24 -9.16 -10.54
N ALA A 321 -7.62 -9.90 -9.62
CA ALA A 321 -8.30 -10.32 -8.40
C ALA A 321 -8.76 -9.09 -7.60
N THR A 322 -10.03 -9.11 -7.20
CA THR A 322 -10.64 -8.03 -6.41
C THR A 322 -10.60 -8.37 -4.92
N GLU A 323 -10.21 -7.40 -4.09
CA GLU A 323 -10.23 -7.56 -2.64
C GLU A 323 -11.64 -7.88 -2.10
N GLN A 324 -11.69 -8.64 -1.00
CA GLN A 324 -12.96 -9.05 -0.39
C GLN A 324 -13.84 -7.86 -0.01
N LYS A 325 -13.24 -6.79 0.53
CA LYS A 325 -13.94 -5.54 0.86
C LYS A 325 -14.65 -4.94 -0.35
N ASN A 326 -13.97 -4.89 -1.50
CA ASN A 326 -14.52 -4.34 -2.74
C ASN A 326 -15.65 -5.23 -3.29
N LYS A 327 -15.51 -6.57 -3.17
CA LYS A 327 -16.60 -7.50 -3.51
C LYS A 327 -17.83 -7.30 -2.62
N ASP A 328 -17.64 -7.04 -1.33
CA ASP A 328 -18.75 -6.82 -0.40
C ASP A 328 -19.46 -5.48 -0.65
N MET A 329 -18.69 -4.42 -0.94
CA MET A 329 -19.25 -3.15 -1.41
C MET A 329 -20.08 -3.31 -2.68
N LEU A 330 -19.58 -4.06 -3.66
CA LEU A 330 -20.30 -4.33 -4.91
C LEU A 330 -21.59 -5.12 -4.68
N ARG A 331 -21.56 -6.16 -3.83
CA ARG A 331 -22.77 -6.91 -3.44
C ARG A 331 -23.82 -6.00 -2.82
N GLN A 332 -23.40 -5.11 -1.91
CA GLN A 332 -24.31 -4.17 -1.26
C GLN A 332 -24.92 -3.19 -2.25
N ALA A 333 -24.12 -2.66 -3.18
CA ALA A 333 -24.58 -1.75 -4.22
C ALA A 333 -25.58 -2.44 -5.17
N LEU A 334 -25.29 -3.65 -5.62
CA LEU A 334 -26.19 -4.43 -6.50
C LEU A 334 -27.53 -4.76 -5.83
N ARG A 335 -27.52 -5.10 -4.54
CA ARG A 335 -28.76 -5.31 -3.77
C ARG A 335 -29.58 -4.04 -3.67
N SER A 336 -28.92 -2.92 -3.35
CA SER A 336 -29.57 -1.62 -3.21
C SER A 336 -30.15 -1.12 -4.54
N ALA A 337 -29.50 -1.42 -5.67
CA ALA A 337 -29.99 -1.12 -7.00
C ALA A 337 -31.26 -1.92 -7.38
N ASN A 338 -31.39 -3.14 -6.87
CA ASN A 338 -32.56 -3.99 -7.10
C ASN A 338 -33.73 -3.74 -6.13
N ASP A 339 -33.50 -3.04 -5.00
CA ASP A 339 -34.48 -2.83 -3.92
C ASP A 339 -35.21 -1.47 -3.97
N PHE A 340 -35.38 -0.84 -5.13
CA PHE A 340 -36.12 0.43 -5.21
C PHE A 340 -37.65 0.22 -5.08
N VAL A 341 -38.16 0.42 -3.86
CA VAL A 341 -39.60 0.45 -3.56
C VAL A 341 -40.10 1.90 -3.52
N VAL A 342 -40.94 2.28 -4.49
CA VAL A 342 -41.67 3.56 -4.48
C VAL A 342 -42.90 3.42 -3.58
N ARG A 343 -43.00 4.25 -2.53
CA ARG A 343 -44.17 4.30 -1.63
C ARG A 343 -44.82 5.69 -1.68
N GLY A 344 -46.14 5.74 -1.65
CA GLY A 344 -46.89 6.99 -1.58
C GLY A 344 -48.36 6.74 -1.25
N THR A 345 -49.05 7.81 -0.85
CA THR A 345 -50.51 7.80 -0.65
C THR A 345 -51.13 8.60 -1.78
N VAL A 346 -52.11 8.02 -2.47
CA VAL A 346 -52.92 8.74 -3.46
C VAL A 346 -54.15 9.29 -2.75
N THR A 347 -54.32 10.61 -2.73
CA THR A 347 -55.48 11.28 -2.14
C THR A 347 -56.23 12.11 -3.18
N ASP A 348 -57.54 12.28 -2.98
CA ASP A 348 -58.35 13.22 -3.74
C ASP A 348 -58.07 14.69 -3.34
N SER A 349 -58.78 15.63 -3.96
CA SER A 349 -58.66 17.07 -3.68
C SER A 349 -59.06 17.48 -2.27
N LYS A 350 -59.72 16.60 -1.51
CA LYS A 350 -60.11 16.79 -0.11
C LYS A 350 -59.18 16.04 0.87
N GLY A 351 -58.12 15.42 0.37
CA GLY A 351 -57.15 14.67 1.17
C GLY A 351 -57.60 13.25 1.54
N LYS A 352 -58.71 12.74 0.97
CA LYS A 352 -59.20 11.39 1.23
C LYS A 352 -58.46 10.36 0.36
N PRO A 353 -58.01 9.21 0.90
CA PRO A 353 -57.35 8.19 0.11
C PRO A 353 -58.21 7.66 -1.04
N VAL A 354 -57.61 7.50 -2.23
CA VAL A 354 -58.26 6.94 -3.40
C VAL A 354 -57.95 5.45 -3.47
N ALA A 355 -58.96 4.59 -3.44
CA ALA A 355 -58.81 3.13 -3.60
C ALA A 355 -58.84 2.72 -5.09
N ASN A 356 -58.18 1.62 -5.45
CA ASN A 356 -58.07 1.07 -6.80
C ASN A 356 -57.44 2.02 -7.86
N ALA A 357 -56.77 3.09 -7.44
CA ALA A 357 -56.04 3.96 -8.36
C ALA A 357 -54.80 3.21 -8.88
N ILE A 358 -54.57 3.26 -10.19
CA ILE A 358 -53.35 2.72 -10.80
C ILE A 358 -52.21 3.71 -10.56
N VAL A 359 -51.19 3.28 -9.82
CA VAL A 359 -49.97 4.05 -9.57
C VAL A 359 -48.90 3.54 -10.52
N ARG A 360 -48.27 4.44 -11.28
CA ARG A 360 -47.15 4.14 -12.17
C ARG A 360 -45.94 4.96 -11.77
N ALA A 361 -44.85 4.29 -11.44
CA ALA A 361 -43.56 4.94 -11.22
C ALA A 361 -42.83 5.06 -12.56
N PHE A 362 -42.29 6.23 -12.87
CA PHE A 362 -41.51 6.45 -14.08
C PHE A 362 -40.13 6.97 -13.74
N HIS A 363 -39.11 6.50 -14.47
CA HIS A 363 -37.80 7.11 -14.46
C HIS A 363 -37.90 8.41 -15.25
N ARG A 364 -37.56 9.53 -14.61
CA ARG A 364 -37.59 10.84 -15.25
C ARG A 364 -36.19 11.16 -15.77
N ASP A 365 -35.84 10.55 -16.88
CA ASP A 365 -34.79 11.09 -17.73
C ASP A 365 -35.43 11.98 -18.81
N LEU A 366 -34.84 13.13 -19.09
CA LEU A 366 -35.47 14.30 -19.75
C LEU A 366 -35.89 14.08 -21.21
N ARG A 367 -35.67 12.88 -21.78
CA ARG A 367 -35.94 12.59 -23.19
C ARG A 367 -36.87 11.39 -23.44
N ASN A 368 -37.04 10.47 -22.49
CA ASN A 368 -37.94 9.32 -22.61
C ASN A 368 -38.50 8.91 -21.25
N ARG A 369 -39.83 8.86 -21.11
CA ARG A 369 -40.49 8.35 -19.89
C ARG A 369 -40.44 6.82 -19.90
N ARG A 370 -39.66 6.22 -18.99
CA ARG A 370 -39.62 4.75 -18.80
C ARG A 370 -40.43 4.33 -17.59
N LEU A 371 -41.35 3.38 -17.74
CA LEU A 371 -42.10 2.80 -16.63
C LEU A 371 -41.15 1.95 -15.77
N LEU A 372 -41.04 2.27 -14.47
CA LEU A 372 -40.25 1.52 -13.49
C LEU A 372 -41.08 0.46 -12.76
N GLY A 373 -42.39 0.69 -12.62
CA GLY A 373 -43.29 -0.24 -11.96
C GLY A 373 -44.73 0.29 -11.92
N GLN A 374 -45.69 -0.60 -11.74
CA GLN A 374 -47.11 -0.26 -11.60
C GLN A 374 -47.74 -1.06 -10.46
N ASP A 375 -48.59 -0.41 -9.68
CA ASP A 375 -49.39 -1.07 -8.64
C ASP A 375 -50.80 -0.43 -8.56
N ARG A 376 -51.70 -0.98 -7.74
CA ARG A 376 -53.01 -0.41 -7.42
C ARG A 376 -53.10 -0.09 -5.94
N THR A 377 -53.70 1.06 -5.61
CA THR A 377 -53.99 1.37 -4.20
C THR A 377 -54.99 0.36 -3.64
N GLY A 378 -54.65 -0.29 -2.52
CA GLY A 378 -55.54 -1.23 -1.85
C GLY A 378 -56.80 -0.55 -1.31
N ARG A 379 -57.90 -1.31 -1.16
CA ARG A 379 -58.96 -0.93 -0.22
C ARG A 379 -58.34 -0.95 1.17
N MET A 380 -58.60 0.06 1.98
CA MET A 380 -58.24 0.02 3.41
C MET A 380 -58.79 -1.29 3.99
N VAL A 381 -57.90 -2.22 4.28
CA VAL A 381 -58.14 -3.36 5.16
C VAL A 381 -57.05 -3.24 6.20
N ASP A 382 -57.46 -3.08 7.45
CA ASP A 382 -56.58 -3.18 8.61
C ASP A 382 -55.85 -4.52 8.56
N SER A 383 -54.53 -4.46 8.38
CA SER A 383 -53.53 -5.52 8.56
C SER A 383 -53.79 -6.90 7.95
N ILE A 384 -52.90 -7.33 7.02
CA ILE A 384 -52.37 -8.71 7.03
C ILE A 384 -50.84 -8.67 6.89
N SER A 385 -50.22 -9.47 7.74
CA SER A 385 -48.80 -9.64 8.03
C SER A 385 -48.05 -10.55 7.00
N PRO A 386 -46.72 -10.75 7.15
CA PRO A 386 -45.78 -11.03 6.07
C PRO A 386 -45.49 -12.51 5.84
N ALA A 387 -45.07 -12.86 4.61
CA ALA A 387 -44.15 -13.97 4.42
C ALA A 387 -42.71 -13.47 4.70
N ALA A 388 -42.29 -13.61 5.96
CA ALA A 388 -40.97 -14.02 6.48
C ALA A 388 -39.74 -13.96 5.49
N ILE A 389 -38.53 -13.43 5.75
CA ILE A 389 -37.70 -13.05 6.95
C ILE A 389 -36.44 -12.27 6.44
N PRO A 390 -35.51 -11.67 7.23
CA PRO A 390 -35.58 -10.69 8.32
C PRO A 390 -34.94 -9.31 7.95
N THR A 391 -35.21 -8.35 8.82
CA THR A 391 -34.74 -6.96 8.88
C THR A 391 -33.23 -6.75 9.08
N SER A 392 -32.68 -5.67 8.50
CA SER A 392 -31.91 -4.68 9.28
C SER A 392 -32.14 -3.26 8.74
N ARG A 393 -32.26 -2.31 9.67
CA ARG A 393 -32.78 -0.95 9.46
C ARG A 393 -31.68 0.02 9.06
N ARG A 394 -31.92 0.86 8.06
CA ARG A 394 -31.83 2.34 8.17
C ARG A 394 -32.64 2.99 7.05
N ARG A 395 -33.58 3.85 7.44
CA ARG A 395 -34.57 4.50 6.58
C ARG A 395 -34.07 5.87 6.15
N SER A 396 -34.08 6.16 4.86
CA SER A 396 -34.15 7.52 4.33
C SER A 396 -35.52 7.68 3.65
N SER A 397 -36.38 8.49 4.26
CA SER A 397 -37.73 8.78 3.78
C SER A 397 -37.73 10.11 3.03
N ALA A 398 -37.97 10.09 1.72
CA ALA A 398 -38.37 11.29 0.98
C ALA A 398 -39.89 11.26 0.80
N ARG A 399 -40.58 12.26 1.38
CA ARG A 399 -42.03 12.48 1.21
C ARG A 399 -42.23 13.28 -0.08
N LEU A 400 -42.85 12.69 -1.10
CA LEU A 400 -43.32 13.40 -2.29
C LEU A 400 -44.84 13.42 -2.27
N SER A 401 -45.43 14.58 -1.99
CA SER A 401 -46.86 14.86 -2.15
C SER A 401 -47.10 15.33 -3.59
N LEU A 402 -47.68 14.49 -4.44
CA LEU A 402 -48.20 14.93 -5.74
C LEU A 402 -49.68 15.30 -5.60
N GLY A 403 -50.00 16.57 -5.80
CA GLY A 403 -51.37 17.05 -5.95
C GLY A 403 -51.94 16.59 -7.30
N TYR A 404 -53.09 15.92 -7.25
CA TYR A 404 -53.83 15.50 -8.43
C TYR A 404 -54.58 16.71 -9.02
N ARG A 405 -54.25 17.11 -10.25
CA ARG A 405 -55.06 18.02 -11.07
C ARG A 405 -55.77 17.17 -12.12
N GLY A 406 -57.05 16.91 -11.92
CA GLY A 406 -57.89 16.30 -12.94
C GLY A 406 -58.18 17.32 -14.05
N SER A 407 -57.99 16.91 -15.30
CA SER A 407 -58.61 17.53 -16.46
C SER A 407 -59.92 16.80 -16.75
N GLU A 408 -61.00 17.57 -16.96
CA GLU A 408 -62.29 17.11 -17.48
C GLU A 408 -62.18 16.42 -18.84
#